data_AF-A0A1H9Q8E7-F1
#
_entry.id   AF-A0A1H9Q8E7-F1
#
_cell.length_a   1.000
_cell.length_b   1.000
_cell.length_c   1.000
_cell.angle_alpha   90.00
_cell.angle_beta   90.00
_cell.angle_gamma   90.00
#
_symmetry.space_group_name_H-M   'P 1'
#
loop_
_entity.id
_entity.type
_entity.pdbx_description
1 polymer ?
#
loop_
_entity_poly.entity_id
_entity_poly.type
_entity_poly.pdbx_seq_one_letter_code
_entity_poly.pdbx_strand_id
1 'polypeptide(L)'
;MKANRLQWFLTSGIAGFLIVLLSSFAVNEAATSFFRAGIAFFLAALVGLLFSYVWDWITMDLTTTVRAKKSAETRNDQEDHDKS
;
A
#
# COMPACT_ATOMS: atom_id res chain seq x y z
N MET A 1 6.05 0.84 -10.72
CA MET A 1 5.16 1.33 -9.64
C MET A 1 3.66 1.11 -9.87
N LYS A 2 3.15 0.95 -11.11
CA LYS A 2 1.69 0.78 -11.34
C LYS A 2 1.08 -0.53 -10.79
N ALA A 3 1.83 -1.64 -10.79
CA ALA A 3 1.33 -2.94 -10.33
C ALA A 3 1.04 -3.00 -8.81
N ASN A 4 1.86 -2.35 -7.98
CA ASN A 4 1.71 -2.37 -6.52
C ASN A 4 0.41 -1.69 -6.07
N ARG A 5 -0.02 -0.61 -6.75
CA ARG A 5 -1.24 0.12 -6.40
C ARG A 5 -2.50 -0.70 -6.64
N LEU A 6 -2.56 -1.42 -7.76
CA LEU A 6 -3.67 -2.31 -8.08
C LEU A 6 -3.74 -3.48 -7.09
N GLN A 7 -2.58 -4.00 -6.67
CA GLN A 7 -2.52 -5.08 -5.68
C GLN A 7 -3.02 -4.62 -4.31
N TRP A 8 -2.62 -3.44 -3.82
CA TRP A 8 -3.13 -2.84 -2.58
C TRP A 8 -4.62 -2.52 -2.63
N PHE A 9 -5.12 -2.07 -3.78
CA PHE A 9 -6.53 -1.83 -4.01
C PHE A 9 -7.35 -3.13 -3.91
N LEU A 10 -6.89 -4.21 -4.56
CA LEU A 10 -7.57 -5.50 -4.49
C LEU A 10 -7.53 -6.10 -3.09
N THR A 11 -6.38 -6.12 -2.40
CA THR A 11 -6.28 -6.73 -1.07
C THR A 11 -7.11 -5.98 -0.02
N SER A 12 -7.08 -4.66 -0.01
CA SER A 12 -7.89 -3.85 0.91
C SER A 12 -9.38 -3.96 0.64
N GLY A 13 -9.79 -3.93 -0.64
CA GLY A 13 -11.18 -4.13 -1.06
C GLY A 13 -11.70 -5.51 -0.64
N ILE A 14 -10.97 -6.58 -0.97
CA ILE A 14 -11.35 -7.97 -0.63
C ILE A 14 -11.43 -8.15 0.88
N ALA A 15 -10.47 -7.61 1.65
CA ALA A 15 -10.51 -7.68 3.11
C ALA A 15 -11.75 -6.98 3.68
N GLY A 16 -12.08 -5.77 3.22
CA GLY A 16 -13.27 -5.03 3.65
C GLY A 16 -14.58 -5.73 3.27
N PHE A 17 -14.64 -6.31 2.06
CA PHE A 17 -15.77 -7.13 1.63
C PHE A 17 -15.97 -8.32 2.55
N LEU A 18 -14.91 -9.09 2.84
CA LEU A 18 -15.02 -10.28 3.68
C LEU A 18 -15.44 -9.94 5.12
N ILE A 19 -14.89 -8.88 5.72
CA ILE A 19 -15.24 -8.45 7.08
C ILE A 19 -16.74 -8.11 7.17
N VAL A 20 -17.26 -7.34 6.21
CA VAL A 20 -18.67 -6.93 6.21
C VAL A 20 -19.60 -8.05 5.76
N LEU A 21 -19.18 -8.91 4.83
CA LEU A 21 -19.93 -10.09 4.44
C LEU A 21 -20.11 -11.03 5.63
N LEU A 22 -19.03 -11.36 6.34
CA LEU A 22 -19.06 -12.23 7.52
C LEU A 22 -19.88 -11.63 8.67
N SER A 23 -19.74 -10.33 8.94
CA SER A 23 -20.52 -9.67 10.00
C SER A 23 -22.00 -9.55 9.64
N SER A 24 -22.33 -9.37 8.36
CA SER A 24 -23.70 -9.15 7.91
C SER A 24 -24.47 -10.45 7.64
N PHE A 25 -23.80 -11.58 7.37
CA PHE A 25 -24.44 -12.91 7.32
C PHE A 25 -24.99 -13.36 8.68
N ALA A 26 -24.45 -12.84 9.78
CA ALA A 26 -24.90 -13.21 11.12
C ALA A 26 -26.28 -12.63 11.50
N VAL A 27 -26.79 -11.63 10.76
CA VAL A 27 -27.93 -10.80 11.21
C VAL A 27 -29.01 -10.58 10.15
N ASN A 28 -28.71 -10.72 8.86
CA ASN A 28 -29.63 -10.37 7.76
C ASN A 28 -29.75 -11.46 6.70
N GLU A 29 -30.85 -11.43 5.93
CA GLU A 29 -31.00 -12.25 4.72
C GLU A 29 -29.84 -12.04 3.73
N ALA A 30 -29.44 -13.12 3.05
CA ALA A 30 -28.27 -13.17 2.18
C ALA A 30 -28.25 -12.08 1.10
N ALA A 31 -29.40 -11.71 0.53
CA ALA A 31 -29.45 -10.65 -0.49
C ALA A 31 -29.04 -9.26 0.08
N THR A 32 -29.41 -8.97 1.33
CA THR A 32 -29.08 -7.69 1.97
C THR A 32 -27.61 -7.65 2.42
N SER A 33 -27.05 -8.80 2.83
CA SER A 33 -25.64 -8.89 3.22
C SER A 33 -24.70 -8.70 2.03
N PHE A 34 -25.03 -9.22 0.85
CA PHE A 34 -24.26 -8.97 -0.38
C PHE A 34 -24.26 -7.50 -0.78
N PHE A 35 -25.40 -6.81 -0.69
CA PHE A 35 -25.47 -5.39 -1.02
C PHE A 35 -24.62 -4.53 -0.05
N ARG A 36 -24.69 -4.82 1.26
CA ARG A 36 -23.83 -4.16 2.27
C ARG A 36 -22.35 -4.46 2.07
N ALA A 37 -22.00 -5.72 1.78
CA ALA A 37 -20.63 -6.11 1.50
C ALA A 37 -20.08 -5.44 0.24
N GLY A 38 -20.89 -5.28 -0.81
CA GLY A 38 -20.52 -4.56 -2.03
C GLY A 38 -20.20 -3.08 -1.77
N ILE A 39 -21.00 -2.39 -0.97
CA ILE A 39 -20.71 -1.00 -0.57
C ILE A 39 -19.42 -0.95 0.27
N ALA A 40 -19.24 -1.90 1.19
CA ALA A 40 -18.05 -1.99 2.00
C ALA A 40 -16.78 -2.27 1.18
N PHE A 41 -16.87 -3.09 0.12
CA PHE A 41 -15.77 -3.30 -0.82
C PHE A 41 -15.32 -1.96 -1.43
N PHE A 42 -16.27 -1.16 -1.93
CA PHE A 42 -15.96 0.14 -2.52
C PHE A 42 -15.32 1.10 -1.52
N LEU A 43 -15.85 1.20 -0.31
CA LEU A 43 -15.30 2.06 0.74
C LEU A 43 -13.90 1.60 1.17
N ALA A 44 -13.71 0.30 1.41
CA ALA A 44 -12.43 -0.25 1.81
C ALA A 44 -11.37 -0.11 0.71
N ALA A 45 -11.76 -0.32 -0.55
CA ALA A 45 -10.87 -0.14 -1.68
C ALA A 45 -10.46 1.33 -1.86
N LEU A 46 -11.38 2.28 -1.63
CA LEU A 46 -11.08 3.72 -1.63
C LEU A 46 -10.07 4.08 -0.53
N VAL A 47 -10.27 3.57 0.69
CA VAL A 47 -9.35 3.77 1.82
C VAL A 47 -7.98 3.17 1.53
N GLY A 48 -7.92 1.96 0.97
CA GLY A 48 -6.66 1.32 0.60
C GLY A 48 -5.90 2.07 -0.50
N LEU A 49 -6.62 2.70 -1.43
CA LEU A 49 -6.02 3.57 -2.46
C LEU A 49 -5.41 4.83 -1.80
N LEU A 50 -6.13 5.46 -0.88
CA LEU A 50 -5.61 6.58 -0.08
C LEU A 50 -4.35 6.19 0.69
N PHE A 51 -4.39 5.03 1.38
CA PHE A 51 -3.27 4.53 2.15
C PHE A 51 -2.05 4.25 1.26
N SER A 52 -2.25 3.64 0.08
CA SER A 52 -1.18 3.44 -0.89
C SER A 52 -0.58 4.76 -1.38
N TYR A 53 -1.37 5.81 -1.54
CA TYR A 53 -0.88 7.12 -1.95
C TYR A 53 -0.01 7.76 -0.86
N VAL A 54 -0.48 7.71 0.39
CA VAL A 54 0.27 8.21 1.55
C VAL A 54 1.55 7.40 1.75
N TRP A 55 1.49 6.08 1.60
CA TRP A 55 2.65 5.21 1.74
C TRP A 55 3.72 5.44 0.69
N ASP A 56 3.33 5.65 -0.58
CA ASP A 56 4.25 6.07 -1.63
C ASP A 56 4.96 7.37 -1.25
N TRP A 57 4.22 8.34 -0.68
CA TRP A 57 4.79 9.61 -0.23
C TRP A 57 5.83 9.44 0.88
N ILE A 58 5.52 8.62 1.89
CA ILE A 58 6.43 8.33 3.01
C ILE A 58 7.68 7.59 2.53
N THR A 59 7.51 6.56 1.70
CA THR A 59 8.63 5.71 1.24
C THR A 59 9.52 6.38 0.19
N MET A 60 9.00 7.38 -0.53
CA MET A 60 9.81 8.18 -1.45
C MET A 60 10.93 8.91 -0.69
N ASP A 61 10.63 9.42 0.52
CA ASP A 61 11.58 10.15 1.36
C ASP A 61 12.66 9.24 1.99
N LEU A 62 12.30 7.98 2.29
CA LEU A 62 13.27 6.98 2.71
C LEU A 62 14.23 6.60 1.57
N THR A 63 13.73 6.48 0.35
CA THR A 63 14.53 6.02 -0.80
C THR A 63 15.55 7.06 -1.24
N THR A 64 15.20 8.35 -1.23
CA THR A 64 16.14 9.46 -1.51
C THR A 64 17.27 9.50 -0.49
N THR A 65 16.96 9.31 0.79
CA THR A 65 17.96 9.32 1.88
C THR A 65 18.97 8.16 1.73
N VAL A 66 18.49 6.95 1.47
CA VAL A 66 19.37 5.77 1.29
C VAL A 66 20.25 5.91 0.04
N ARG A 67 19.70 6.45 -1.06
CA ARG A 67 20.45 6.67 -2.30
C ARG A 67 21.53 7.75 -2.13
N ALA A 68 21.22 8.84 -1.44
CA ALA A 68 22.18 9.90 -1.12
C ALA A 68 23.33 9.38 -0.25
N LYS A 69 23.03 8.55 0.76
CA LYS A 69 24.05 7.96 1.63
C LYS A 69 24.99 7.01 0.87
N LYS A 70 24.43 6.16 -0.01
CA LYS A 70 25.22 5.23 -0.83
C LYS A 70 26.14 5.94 -1.83
N SER A 71 25.68 7.03 -2.45
CA SER A 71 26.51 7.82 -3.36
C SER A 71 27.64 8.61 -2.67
N ALA A 72 27.48 8.95 -1.39
CA ALA A 72 28.54 9.59 -0.61
C ALA A 72 29.65 8.60 -0.22
N GLU A 73 29.27 7.35 0.12
CA GLU A 73 30.21 6.29 0.52
C GLU A 73 31.11 5.87 -0.65
N THR A 74 30.53 5.62 -1.83
CA THR A 74 31.30 5.26 -3.04
C THR A 74 32.26 6.37 -3.49
N ARG A 75 31.97 7.65 -3.18
CA ARG A 75 32.86 8.76 -3.54
C ARG A 75 34.08 8.84 -2.63
N ASN A 76 33.96 8.47 -1.35
CA ASN A 76 35.08 8.48 -0.41
C ASN A 76 36.08 7.35 -0.72
N ASP A 77 35.58 6.15 -1.03
CA ASP A 77 36.42 5.00 -1.38
C ASP A 77 37.28 5.26 -2.63
N GLN A 78 36.82 6.13 -3.53
CA GLN A 78 37.48 6.44 -4.78
C GLN A 78 38.56 7.53 -4.66
N GLU A 79 38.44 8.43 -3.68
CA GLU A 79 39.49 9.43 -3.38
C GLU A 79 40.66 8.85 -2.56
N ASP A 80 40.42 7.81 -1.75
CA ASP A 80 41.50 7.11 -1.02
C ASP A 80 42.32 6.19 -1.94
N HIS A 81 41.69 5.62 -2.97
CA HIS A 81 42.39 4.75 -3.94
C HIS A 81 43.29 5.52 -4.94
N ASP A 82 43.06 6.82 -5.14
CA ASP A 82 43.86 7.66 -6.05
C ASP A 82 45.07 8.32 -5.36
N LYS A 83 45.14 8.24 -4.02
CA LYS A 83 46.23 8.80 -3.20
C LYS A 83 47.22 7.76 -2.68
N SER A 84 47.01 6.48 -2.96
CA SER A 84 47.88 5.37 -2.55
C SER A 84 48.69 4.81 -3.71
#